data_AF-A0A933VIN5-F1
#
_entry.id   AF-A0A933VIN5-F1
#
_cell.length_a   1.000
_cell.length_b   1.000
_cell.length_c   1.000
_cell.angle_alpha   90.00
_cell.angle_beta   90.00
_cell.angle_gamma   90.00
#
_symmetry.space_group_name_H-M   'P 1'
#
loop_
_entity.id
_entity.type
_entity.pdbx_description
1 polymer ?
#
loop_
_entity_poly.entity_id
_entity_poly.type
_entity_poly.pdbx_seq_one_letter_code
_entity_poly.pdbx_strand_id
1 'polypeptide(L)'
;MTEAFTDLFGAERMRALFTPDELVRRFVVTVDNLPNKKLPRQQLLVKRVTGPFAVTGAADQMTIAPGNAARYAPYVQLAAHTDAQQLVDAYVRFYPLFQEAYAELGVPNAYFNDRLVDVIDHLLDTPTVVEPIHLVQPKVFYEYADPKLEALSAGQKILLRMGSANAKQIRAKLREIRQALTRVSPPRGDEDTEEPAPDPVMQSPEGDWKIVP
;
A
#
# COMPACT_ATOMS: atom_id res chain seq x y z
N MET A 1 -11.29 10.07 10.24
CA MET A 1 -10.83 9.02 9.31
C MET A 1 -11.75 7.81 9.29
N THR A 2 -12.01 7.16 10.43
CA THR A 2 -12.82 5.94 10.50
C THR A 2 -14.21 6.07 9.88
N GLU A 3 -14.90 7.20 10.09
CA GLU A 3 -16.20 7.49 9.44
C GLU A 3 -16.08 7.56 7.92
N ALA A 4 -15.15 8.36 7.39
CA ALA A 4 -14.91 8.45 5.94
C ALA A 4 -14.60 7.08 5.30
N PHE A 5 -13.82 6.23 5.97
CA PHE A 5 -13.53 4.86 5.51
C PHE A 5 -14.77 3.95 5.64
N THR A 6 -15.60 4.18 6.65
CA THR A 6 -16.89 3.49 6.81
C THR A 6 -17.87 3.88 5.72
N ASP A 7 -17.88 5.14 5.27
CA ASP A 7 -18.72 5.60 4.16
C ASP A 7 -18.26 4.97 2.83
N LEU A 8 -16.94 4.83 2.62
CA LEU A 8 -16.38 4.20 1.42
C LEU A 8 -16.62 2.69 1.36
N PHE A 9 -16.43 1.99 2.48
CA PHE A 9 -16.40 0.53 2.50
C PHE A 9 -17.67 -0.11 3.08
N GLY A 10 -18.48 0.64 3.81
CA GLY A 10 -19.60 0.16 4.62
C GLY A 10 -19.15 -0.42 5.97
N ALA A 11 -19.93 -0.13 7.02
CA ALA A 11 -19.62 -0.54 8.40
C ALA A 11 -19.44 -2.05 8.57
N GLU A 12 -20.27 -2.86 7.91
CA GLU A 12 -20.17 -4.32 7.98
C GLU A 12 -18.85 -4.83 7.40
N ARG A 13 -18.42 -4.32 6.24
CA ARG A 13 -17.15 -4.74 5.64
C ARG A 13 -15.95 -4.24 6.44
N MET A 14 -16.03 -3.02 7.00
CA MET A 14 -15.02 -2.51 7.93
C MET A 14 -14.82 -3.45 9.12
N ARG A 15 -15.92 -3.87 9.78
CA ARG A 15 -15.83 -4.81 10.91
C ARG A 15 -15.37 -6.20 10.47
N ALA A 16 -15.81 -6.69 9.31
CA ALA A 16 -15.51 -8.05 8.86
C ALA A 16 -14.07 -8.22 8.36
N LEU A 17 -13.50 -7.21 7.69
CA LEU A 17 -12.26 -7.35 6.92
C LEU A 17 -11.08 -6.55 7.49
N PHE A 18 -11.33 -5.53 8.31
CA PHE A 18 -10.29 -4.64 8.84
C PHE A 18 -10.15 -4.77 10.35
N THR A 19 -8.96 -4.41 10.86
CA THR A 19 -8.77 -4.13 12.28
C THR A 19 -8.92 -2.62 12.48
N PRO A 20 -10.01 -2.16 13.13
CA PRO A 20 -10.35 -0.73 13.21
C PRO A 20 -9.46 0.07 14.18
N ASP A 21 -8.73 -0.60 15.06
CA ASP A 21 -7.80 0.05 15.99
C ASP A 21 -6.54 0.49 15.26
N GLU A 22 -6.11 1.74 15.45
CA GLU A 22 -4.87 2.29 14.87
C GLU A 22 -4.81 2.18 13.33
N LEU A 23 -5.93 2.43 12.62
CA LEU A 23 -6.04 2.31 11.16
C LEU A 23 -4.86 2.95 10.40
N VAL A 24 -4.47 4.15 10.80
CA VAL A 24 -3.34 4.91 10.23
C VAL A 24 -2.05 4.09 10.32
N ARG A 25 -1.65 3.75 11.54
CA ARG A 25 -0.42 3.01 11.83
C ARG A 25 -0.42 1.65 11.14
N ARG A 26 -1.53 0.92 11.21
CA ARG A 26 -1.66 -0.41 10.57
C ARG A 26 -1.58 -0.34 9.07
N PHE A 27 -2.16 0.70 8.45
CA PHE A 27 -2.04 0.91 7.01
C PHE A 27 -0.58 1.11 6.61
N VAL A 28 0.11 2.06 7.26
CA VAL A 28 1.52 2.36 7.02
C VAL A 28 2.38 1.10 7.21
N VAL A 29 2.24 0.39 8.34
CA VAL A 29 2.97 -0.84 8.62
C VAL A 29 2.67 -1.93 7.58
N THR A 30 1.42 -2.05 7.14
CA THR A 30 1.05 -3.04 6.11
C THR A 30 1.74 -2.73 4.80
N VAL A 31 1.61 -1.50 4.30
CA VAL A 31 2.21 -1.06 3.04
C VAL A 31 3.72 -1.27 3.08
N ASP A 32 4.38 -0.78 4.13
CA ASP A 32 5.84 -0.85 4.24
C ASP A 32 6.38 -2.28 4.33
N ASN A 33 5.59 -3.24 4.81
CA ASN A 33 6.02 -4.62 4.97
C ASN A 33 5.63 -5.55 3.81
N LEU A 34 4.80 -5.12 2.85
CA LEU A 34 4.42 -5.96 1.69
C LEU A 34 5.60 -6.38 0.80
N PRO A 35 6.66 -5.56 0.61
CA PRO A 35 7.89 -5.98 -0.08
C PRO A 35 8.79 -6.91 0.74
N ASN A 36 8.59 -7.03 2.05
CA ASN A 36 9.40 -7.88 2.91
C ASN A 36 9.02 -9.36 2.76
N LYS A 37 9.94 -10.27 3.14
CA LYS A 37 9.70 -11.73 3.11
C LYS A 37 8.62 -12.19 4.08
N LYS A 38 8.40 -11.44 5.16
CA LYS A 38 7.49 -11.76 6.27
C LYS A 38 6.69 -10.52 6.65
N LEU A 39 5.46 -10.76 7.09
CA LEU A 39 4.55 -9.71 7.56
C LEU A 39 4.43 -9.75 9.09
N PRO A 40 4.39 -8.58 9.76
CA PRO A 40 4.09 -8.48 11.19
C PRO A 40 2.60 -8.75 11.42
N ARG A 41 2.24 -10.04 11.52
CA ARG A 41 0.85 -10.50 11.38
C ARG A 41 -0.15 -9.94 12.41
N GLN A 42 0.30 -9.29 13.47
CA GLN A 42 -0.54 -8.65 14.50
C GLN A 42 -0.80 -7.17 14.21
N GLN A 43 -0.01 -6.55 13.34
CA GLN A 43 -0.04 -5.12 13.01
C GLN A 43 -0.61 -4.84 11.62
N LEU A 44 -1.06 -5.87 10.90
CA LEU A 44 -1.69 -5.70 9.60
C LEU A 44 -3.05 -5.01 9.72
N LEU A 45 -3.38 -4.25 8.67
CA LEU A 45 -4.64 -3.52 8.53
C LEU A 45 -5.81 -4.47 8.25
N VAL A 46 -5.58 -5.45 7.38
CA VAL A 46 -6.61 -6.44 7.00
C VAL A 46 -6.51 -7.68 7.87
N LYS A 47 -7.67 -8.20 8.26
CA LYS A 47 -7.79 -9.46 8.98
C LYS A 47 -7.28 -10.60 8.11
N ARG A 48 -6.91 -11.71 8.76
CA ARG A 48 -6.47 -12.90 8.04
C ARG A 48 -7.68 -13.58 7.40
N VAL A 49 -7.45 -14.12 6.21
CA VAL A 49 -8.36 -15.07 5.60
C VAL A 49 -8.58 -16.24 6.56
N THR A 50 -9.84 -16.55 6.83
CA THR A 50 -10.24 -17.61 7.77
C THR A 50 -10.04 -19.00 7.17
N GLY A 51 -9.99 -20.02 8.03
CA GLY A 51 -9.84 -21.42 7.66
C GLY A 51 -8.39 -21.86 7.36
N PRO A 52 -8.13 -23.18 7.29
CA PRO A 52 -6.82 -23.72 6.95
C PRO A 52 -6.48 -23.49 5.48
N PHE A 53 -5.18 -23.41 5.18
CA PHE A 53 -4.71 -23.45 3.81
C PHE A 53 -4.81 -24.89 3.28
N ALA A 54 -5.56 -25.08 2.21
CA ALA A 54 -5.85 -26.39 1.65
C ALA A 54 -4.83 -26.78 0.57
N VAL A 55 -4.48 -28.05 0.51
CA VAL A 55 -3.59 -28.61 -0.52
C VAL A 55 -4.27 -29.79 -1.20
N THR A 56 -3.85 -30.09 -2.43
CA THR A 56 -4.32 -31.26 -3.20
C THR A 56 -3.11 -32.03 -3.71
N GLY A 57 -3.23 -33.36 -3.78
CA GLY A 57 -2.16 -34.25 -4.22
C GLY A 57 -1.47 -35.00 -3.09
N ALA A 58 -0.62 -35.96 -3.47
CA ALA A 58 0.26 -36.69 -2.55
C ALA A 58 1.46 -35.81 -2.11
N ALA A 59 2.23 -36.28 -1.14
CA ALA A 59 3.26 -35.47 -0.49
C ALA A 59 4.38 -34.97 -1.44
N ASP A 60 4.66 -35.71 -2.50
CA ASP A 60 5.65 -35.40 -3.54
C ASP A 60 5.07 -34.53 -4.69
N GLN A 61 3.75 -34.38 -4.76
CA GLN A 61 3.03 -33.67 -5.82
C GLN A 61 2.00 -32.69 -5.26
N MET A 62 2.26 -32.14 -4.06
CA MET A 62 1.34 -31.21 -3.41
C MET A 62 1.18 -29.95 -4.26
N THR A 63 -0.05 -29.49 -4.39
CA THR A 63 -0.40 -28.24 -5.07
C THR A 63 -1.37 -27.41 -4.24
N ILE A 64 -1.44 -26.11 -4.54
CA ILE A 64 -2.47 -25.24 -3.97
C ILE A 64 -3.85 -25.75 -4.41
N ALA A 65 -4.70 -26.10 -3.44
CA ALA A 65 -6.06 -26.54 -3.76
C ALA A 65 -6.86 -25.38 -4.41
N PRO A 66 -7.64 -25.63 -5.48
CA PRO A 66 -8.44 -24.59 -6.14
C PRO A 66 -9.39 -23.84 -5.19
N GLY A 67 -9.89 -24.51 -4.15
CA GLY A 67 -10.76 -23.91 -3.14
C GLY A 67 -10.13 -22.78 -2.31
N ASN A 68 -8.80 -22.61 -2.33
CA ASN A 68 -8.17 -21.50 -1.62
C ASN A 68 -8.58 -20.14 -2.18
N ALA A 69 -8.81 -20.03 -3.48
CA ALA A 69 -9.15 -18.77 -4.13
C ALA A 69 -10.46 -18.17 -3.57
N ALA A 70 -11.46 -19.01 -3.29
CA ALA A 70 -12.76 -18.58 -2.75
C ALA A 70 -12.63 -17.87 -1.39
N ARG A 71 -11.62 -18.21 -0.61
CA ARG A 71 -11.39 -17.61 0.72
C ARG A 71 -10.97 -16.14 0.62
N TYR A 72 -10.40 -15.73 -0.51
CA TYR A 72 -10.03 -14.34 -0.78
C TYR A 72 -11.17 -13.51 -1.35
N ALA A 73 -12.29 -14.13 -1.74
CA ALA A 73 -13.40 -13.45 -2.44
C ALA A 73 -13.89 -12.18 -1.72
N PRO A 74 -14.07 -12.13 -0.38
CA PRO A 74 -14.51 -10.90 0.28
C PRO A 74 -13.55 -9.71 0.09
N TYR A 75 -12.24 -9.97 0.12
CA TYR A 75 -11.21 -8.94 -0.06
C TYR A 75 -11.13 -8.49 -1.52
N VAL A 76 -11.23 -9.43 -2.45
CA VAL A 76 -11.19 -9.15 -3.89
C VAL A 76 -12.43 -8.36 -4.32
N GLN A 77 -13.61 -8.75 -3.83
CA GLN A 77 -14.85 -8.02 -4.07
C GLN A 77 -14.80 -6.61 -3.49
N LEU A 78 -14.29 -6.44 -2.26
CA LEU A 78 -14.10 -5.11 -1.70
C LEU A 78 -13.24 -4.24 -2.62
N ALA A 79 -12.06 -4.74 -3.01
CA ALA A 79 -11.16 -4.02 -3.89
C ALA A 79 -11.82 -3.68 -5.23
N ALA A 80 -12.46 -4.66 -5.88
CA ALA A 80 -13.09 -4.48 -7.18
C ALA A 80 -14.18 -3.39 -7.19
N HIS A 81 -15.00 -3.33 -6.13
CA HIS A 81 -16.11 -2.36 -6.02
C HIS A 81 -15.71 -1.02 -5.41
N THR A 82 -14.47 -0.87 -4.95
CA THR A 82 -13.99 0.41 -4.41
C THR A 82 -13.68 1.36 -5.57
N ASP A 83 -14.27 2.55 -5.54
CA ASP A 83 -13.91 3.62 -6.47
C ASP A 83 -12.49 4.11 -6.18
N ALA A 84 -11.60 4.01 -7.17
CA ALA A 84 -10.19 4.33 -6.99
C ALA A 84 -9.95 5.82 -6.77
N GLN A 85 -10.77 6.70 -7.38
CA GLN A 85 -10.62 8.14 -7.22
C GLN A 85 -11.07 8.56 -5.82
N GLN A 86 -12.24 8.12 -5.36
CA GLN A 86 -12.73 8.43 -4.02
C GLN A 86 -11.80 7.89 -2.92
N LEU A 87 -11.20 6.72 -3.15
CA LEU A 87 -10.19 6.17 -2.24
C LEU A 87 -8.95 7.07 -2.17
N VAL A 88 -8.45 7.53 -3.33
CA VAL A 88 -7.28 8.40 -3.39
C VAL A 88 -7.58 9.78 -2.82
N ASP A 89 -8.76 10.34 -3.06
CA ASP A 89 -9.17 11.62 -2.47
C ASP A 89 -9.20 11.54 -0.93
N ALA A 90 -9.71 10.43 -0.39
CA ALA A 90 -9.66 10.17 1.05
C ALA A 90 -8.22 9.98 1.54
N TYR A 91 -7.35 9.29 0.79
CA TYR A 91 -5.94 9.14 1.11
C TYR A 91 -5.22 10.50 1.20
N VAL A 92 -5.38 11.36 0.18
CA VAL A 92 -4.78 12.70 0.13
C VAL A 92 -5.28 13.56 1.29
N ARG A 93 -6.59 13.55 1.55
CA ARG A 93 -7.20 14.30 2.67
C ARG A 93 -6.58 13.95 4.02
N PHE A 94 -6.20 12.69 4.23
CA PHE A 94 -5.62 12.23 5.48
C PHE A 94 -4.11 11.98 5.41
N TYR A 95 -3.45 12.42 4.34
CA TYR A 95 -2.03 12.18 4.11
C TYR A 95 -1.12 12.58 5.27
N PRO A 96 -1.30 13.74 5.96
CA PRO A 96 -0.44 14.12 7.07
C PRO A 96 -0.36 13.04 8.18
N LEU A 97 -1.46 12.35 8.46
CA LEU A 97 -1.51 11.30 9.48
C LEU A 97 -0.69 10.07 9.04
N PHE A 98 -0.76 9.70 7.76
CA PHE A 98 0.03 8.59 7.25
C PHE A 98 1.52 8.94 7.19
N GLN A 99 1.86 10.17 6.81
CA GLN A 99 3.24 10.65 6.79
C GLN A 99 3.86 10.68 8.19
N GLU A 100 3.14 11.20 9.18
CA GLU A 100 3.56 11.22 10.59
C GLU A 100 3.82 9.80 11.10
N ALA A 101 2.85 8.89 10.93
CA ALA A 101 3.00 7.50 11.35
C ALA A 101 4.13 6.76 10.61
N TYR A 102 4.47 7.14 9.37
CA TYR A 102 5.60 6.59 8.64
C TYR A 102 6.95 7.11 9.18
N ALA A 103 7.04 8.40 9.50
CA ALA A 103 8.21 8.99 10.13
C ALA A 103 8.51 8.32 11.49
N GLU A 104 7.47 8.00 12.28
CA GLU A 104 7.57 7.27 13.54
C GLU A 104 8.17 5.86 13.40
N LEU A 105 8.15 5.25 12.21
CA LEU A 105 8.81 3.96 11.95
C LEU A 105 10.33 4.09 11.81
N GLY A 106 10.87 5.31 11.85
CA GLY A 106 12.31 5.57 11.80
C GLY A 106 12.83 5.99 10.43
N VAL A 107 11.96 6.52 9.55
CA VAL A 107 12.33 7.01 8.20
C VAL A 107 11.98 8.51 8.06
N PRO A 108 12.60 9.41 8.84
CA PRO A 108 12.10 10.77 9.03
C PRO A 108 12.10 11.65 7.78
N ASN A 109 12.97 11.37 6.79
CA ASN A 109 13.11 12.17 5.57
C ASN A 109 12.54 11.48 4.32
N ALA A 110 11.70 10.45 4.49
CA ALA A 110 11.08 9.76 3.37
C ALA A 110 9.58 10.07 3.31
N TYR A 111 9.07 10.24 2.09
CA TYR A 111 7.65 10.46 1.86
C TYR A 111 6.92 9.13 1.78
N PHE A 112 5.83 9.02 2.53
CA PHE A 112 5.01 7.81 2.52
C PHE A 112 4.31 7.59 1.17
N ASN A 113 4.00 8.65 0.42
CA ASN A 113 3.42 8.52 -0.92
C ASN A 113 4.37 7.80 -1.89
N ASP A 114 5.66 8.15 -1.88
CA ASP A 114 6.67 7.49 -2.71
C ASP A 114 6.76 6.00 -2.33
N ARG A 115 6.78 5.72 -1.02
CA ARG A 115 6.75 4.34 -0.52
C ARG A 115 5.52 3.57 -0.98
N LEU A 116 4.34 4.19 -0.96
CA LEU A 116 3.10 3.57 -1.41
C LEU A 116 3.15 3.25 -2.91
N VAL A 117 3.63 4.17 -3.75
CA VAL A 117 3.79 3.97 -5.19
C VAL A 117 4.77 2.84 -5.48
N ASP A 118 5.93 2.82 -4.82
CA ASP A 118 6.94 1.76 -4.96
C ASP A 118 6.37 0.39 -4.60
N VAL A 119 5.59 0.30 -3.53
CA VAL A 119 4.96 -0.95 -3.10
C VAL A 119 3.92 -1.40 -4.12
N ILE A 120 3.13 -0.48 -4.69
CA ILE A 120 2.18 -0.81 -5.75
C ILE A 120 2.90 -1.39 -6.96
N ASP A 121 3.98 -0.74 -7.40
CA ASP A 121 4.78 -1.21 -8.55
C ASP A 121 5.40 -2.58 -8.28
N HIS A 122 5.97 -2.78 -7.09
CA HIS A 122 6.49 -4.08 -6.64
C HIS A 122 5.43 -5.20 -6.68
N LEU A 123 4.18 -4.90 -6.31
CA LEU A 123 3.08 -5.87 -6.39
C LEU A 123 2.65 -6.13 -7.85
N LEU A 124 2.65 -5.11 -8.71
CA LEU A 124 2.33 -5.26 -10.12
C LEU A 124 3.36 -6.13 -10.86
N ASP A 125 4.62 -6.10 -10.41
CA ASP A 125 5.74 -6.92 -10.90
C ASP A 125 5.68 -8.40 -10.45
N THR A 126 4.63 -8.81 -9.74
CA THR A 126 4.44 -10.23 -9.39
C THR A 126 4.44 -11.08 -10.68
N PRO A 127 5.23 -12.18 -10.77
CA PRO A 127 5.23 -13.02 -11.97
C PRO A 127 3.85 -13.64 -12.23
N THR A 128 3.54 -13.88 -13.49
CA THR A 128 2.42 -14.75 -13.88
C THR A 128 2.89 -16.19 -13.80
N VAL A 129 2.08 -17.06 -13.19
CA VAL A 129 2.40 -18.49 -13.02
C VAL A 129 1.33 -19.34 -13.68
N VAL A 130 1.72 -20.54 -14.11
CA VAL A 130 0.79 -21.55 -14.61
C VAL A 130 0.25 -22.32 -13.39
N GLU A 131 -1.07 -22.45 -13.32
CA GLU A 131 -1.74 -23.25 -12.28
C GLU A 131 -1.84 -24.72 -12.73
N PRO A 132 -1.76 -25.69 -11.80
CA PRO A 132 -1.66 -25.54 -10.35
C PRO A 132 -0.22 -25.27 -9.87
N ILE A 133 -0.08 -24.48 -8.80
CA ILE A 133 1.24 -24.15 -8.23
C ILE A 133 1.68 -25.26 -7.26
N HIS A 134 2.87 -25.83 -7.51
CA HIS A 134 3.46 -26.88 -6.68
C HIS A 134 4.02 -26.35 -5.36
N LEU A 135 3.88 -27.18 -4.32
CA LEU A 135 4.31 -26.91 -2.96
C LEU A 135 5.21 -28.02 -2.44
N VAL A 136 6.02 -27.67 -1.45
CA VAL A 136 6.73 -28.60 -0.59
C VAL A 136 6.43 -28.28 0.87
N GLN A 137 6.62 -29.26 1.76
CA GLN A 137 6.43 -29.08 3.20
C GLN A 137 7.65 -29.60 3.95
N PRO A 138 8.77 -28.84 3.97
CA PRO A 138 10.01 -29.29 4.62
C PRO A 138 9.87 -29.36 6.15
N LYS A 139 8.97 -28.57 6.74
CA LYS A 139 8.67 -28.52 8.19
C LYS A 139 7.16 -28.34 8.39
N VAL A 140 6.74 -27.55 9.38
CA VAL A 140 5.31 -27.32 9.68
C VAL A 140 4.61 -26.50 8.58
N PHE A 141 5.32 -25.62 7.88
CA PHE A 141 4.73 -24.72 6.89
C PHE A 141 4.93 -25.22 5.45
N TYR A 142 3.96 -24.91 4.60
CA TYR A 142 4.07 -25.06 3.16
C TYR A 142 4.91 -23.94 2.55
N GLU A 143 5.77 -24.33 1.62
CA GLU A 143 6.62 -23.46 0.80
C GLU A 143 6.34 -23.72 -0.68
N TYR A 144 6.60 -22.74 -1.54
CA TYR A 144 6.56 -22.98 -2.98
C TYR A 144 7.69 -23.92 -3.39
N ALA A 145 7.37 -24.89 -4.24
CA ALA A 145 8.38 -25.83 -4.77
C ALA A 145 9.40 -25.12 -5.67
N ASP A 146 8.97 -24.08 -6.41
CA ASP A 146 9.86 -23.22 -7.18
C ASP A 146 10.59 -22.22 -6.26
N PRO A 147 11.93 -22.28 -6.15
CA PRO A 147 12.70 -21.37 -5.31
C PRO A 147 12.54 -19.90 -5.70
N LYS A 148 12.24 -19.59 -6.96
CA LYS A 148 11.99 -18.21 -7.42
C LYS A 148 10.69 -17.68 -6.84
N LEU A 149 9.64 -18.51 -6.79
CA LEU A 149 8.37 -18.15 -6.17
C LEU A 149 8.49 -18.07 -4.64
N GLU A 150 9.26 -18.96 -4.03
CA GLU A 150 9.55 -18.91 -2.59
C GLU A 150 10.42 -17.70 -2.23
N ALA A 151 11.20 -17.17 -3.15
CA ALA A 151 11.94 -15.93 -2.96
C ALA A 151 11.08 -14.66 -3.15
N LEU A 152 9.81 -14.73 -3.53
CA LEU A 152 8.98 -13.54 -3.66
C LEU A 152 8.67 -12.88 -2.31
N SER A 153 8.28 -11.60 -2.34
CA SER A 153 7.83 -10.91 -1.13
C SER A 153 6.53 -11.51 -0.59
N ALA A 154 6.21 -11.20 0.67
CA ALA A 154 4.96 -11.64 1.27
C ALA A 154 3.73 -11.13 0.48
N GLY A 155 3.75 -9.89 0.01
CA GLY A 155 2.69 -9.32 -0.83
C GLY A 155 2.50 -10.05 -2.15
N GLN A 156 3.60 -10.32 -2.87
CA GLN A 156 3.57 -11.07 -4.13
C GLN A 156 3.10 -12.52 -3.90
N LYS A 157 3.54 -13.18 -2.81
CA LYS A 157 3.06 -14.51 -2.44
C LYS A 157 1.57 -14.53 -2.09
N ILE A 158 1.01 -13.46 -1.52
CA ILE A 158 -0.43 -13.34 -1.27
C ILE A 158 -1.19 -13.29 -2.60
N LEU A 159 -0.70 -12.56 -3.60
CA LEU A 159 -1.26 -12.52 -4.96
C LEU A 159 -1.24 -13.91 -5.63
N LEU A 160 -0.18 -14.70 -5.41
CA LEU A 160 -0.15 -16.07 -5.92
C LEU A 160 -1.15 -17.00 -5.19
N ARG A 161 -1.27 -16.88 -3.86
CA ARG A 161 -2.16 -17.72 -3.05
C ARG A 161 -3.65 -17.50 -3.30
N MET A 162 -4.03 -16.30 -3.76
CA MET A 162 -5.43 -16.01 -4.09
C MET A 162 -5.87 -16.60 -5.44
N GLY A 163 -4.95 -17.12 -6.25
CA GLY A 163 -5.23 -17.65 -7.57
C GLY A 163 -5.24 -16.58 -8.66
N SER A 164 -5.01 -17.00 -9.90
CA SER A 164 -4.79 -16.16 -11.07
C SER A 164 -5.94 -15.17 -11.33
N ALA A 165 -7.19 -15.62 -11.22
CA ALA A 165 -8.37 -14.78 -11.43
C ALA A 165 -8.51 -13.63 -10.41
N ASN A 166 -8.27 -13.92 -9.14
CA ASN A 166 -8.30 -12.90 -8.08
C ASN A 166 -7.11 -11.95 -8.20
N ALA A 167 -5.92 -12.48 -8.46
CA ALA A 167 -4.72 -11.68 -8.67
C ALA A 167 -4.89 -10.68 -9.82
N LYS A 168 -5.54 -11.09 -10.91
CA LYS A 168 -5.86 -10.21 -12.04
C LYS A 168 -6.73 -9.02 -11.62
N GLN A 169 -7.76 -9.26 -10.81
CA GLN A 169 -8.66 -8.20 -10.30
C GLN A 169 -7.93 -7.24 -9.37
N ILE A 170 -7.14 -7.76 -8.42
CA ILE A 170 -6.34 -6.92 -7.52
C ILE A 170 -5.33 -6.08 -8.30
N ARG A 171 -4.61 -6.67 -9.26
CA ARG A 171 -3.66 -5.92 -10.11
C ARG A 171 -4.35 -4.85 -10.95
N ALA A 172 -5.56 -5.09 -11.45
CA ALA A 172 -6.33 -4.06 -12.14
C ALA A 172 -6.61 -2.87 -11.21
N LYS A 173 -7.13 -3.14 -10.00
CA LYS A 173 -7.39 -2.10 -9.00
C LYS A 173 -6.12 -1.35 -8.56
N LEU A 174 -5.01 -2.06 -8.38
CA LEU A 174 -3.72 -1.43 -8.07
C LEU A 174 -3.27 -0.45 -9.16
N ARG A 175 -3.48 -0.77 -10.45
CA ARG A 175 -3.18 0.16 -11.55
C ARG A 175 -4.08 1.39 -11.52
N GLU A 176 -5.38 1.21 -11.26
CA GLU A 176 -6.32 2.33 -11.12
C GLU A 176 -5.90 3.27 -9.99
N ILE A 177 -5.58 2.73 -8.81
CA ILE A 177 -5.11 3.50 -7.66
C ILE A 177 -3.81 4.23 -8.00
N ARG A 178 -2.84 3.54 -8.61
CA ARG A 178 -1.58 4.15 -9.03
C ARG A 178 -1.79 5.34 -9.96
N GLN A 179 -2.66 5.18 -10.96
CA GLN A 179 -2.97 6.24 -11.91
C GLN A 179 -3.60 7.46 -11.22
N ALA A 180 -4.55 7.22 -10.30
CA ALA A 180 -5.16 8.28 -9.52
C ALA A 180 -4.14 9.00 -8.62
N LEU A 181 -3.28 8.28 -7.88
CA LEU A 181 -2.23 8.86 -7.04
C LEU A 181 -1.29 9.78 -7.82
N THR A 182 -0.84 9.35 -9.00
CA THR A 182 0.08 10.15 -9.82
C THR A 182 -0.53 11.44 -10.37
N ARG A 183 -1.86 11.60 -10.33
CA ARG A 183 -2.55 12.84 -10.74
C ARG A 183 -2.73 13.84 -9.59
N VAL A 184 -2.76 13.36 -8.36
CA VAL A 184 -3.01 14.15 -7.15
C VAL A 184 -1.95 13.81 -6.11
N SER A 185 -0.70 14.17 -6.39
CA SER A 185 0.40 13.93 -5.45
C SER A 185 0.20 14.80 -4.20
N PRO A 186 0.21 14.22 -2.98
CA PRO A 186 0.13 15.01 -1.75
C PRO A 186 1.31 15.99 -1.67
N PRO A 187 1.14 17.16 -1.02
CA PRO A 187 2.21 18.13 -0.88
C PRO A 187 3.40 17.49 -0.15
N ARG A 188 4.59 17.61 -0.75
CA ARG A 188 5.84 17.37 -0.05
C ARG A 188 6.01 18.53 0.92
N GLY A 189 6.12 18.22 2.21
CA GLY A 189 6.07 19.20 3.31
C GLY A 189 7.10 20.34 3.29
N ASP A 190 7.90 20.46 2.22
CA ASP A 190 8.99 21.42 2.05
C ASP A 190 8.91 22.22 0.72
N GLU A 191 7.96 21.96 -0.19
CA GLU A 191 7.96 22.57 -1.54
C GLU A 191 7.14 23.89 -1.69
N ASP A 192 6.50 24.41 -0.63
CA ASP A 192 5.70 25.67 -0.69
C ASP A 192 6.22 26.81 0.22
N THR A 193 7.49 26.77 0.65
CA THR A 193 8.09 27.88 1.43
C THR A 193 9.22 28.56 0.67
N GLU A 194 9.02 28.86 -0.62
CA GLU A 194 9.82 29.88 -1.28
C GLU A 194 9.16 31.24 -0.95
N GLU A 195 9.54 31.78 0.21
CA GLU A 195 9.24 33.16 0.59
C GLU A 195 9.68 34.06 -0.57
N PRO A 196 8.79 34.87 -1.17
CA PRO A 196 9.19 35.75 -2.26
C PRO A 196 10.33 36.63 -1.74
N ALA A 197 11.44 36.65 -2.48
CA ALA A 197 12.63 37.42 -2.12
C ALA A 197 12.20 38.83 -1.68
N PRO A 198 12.68 39.34 -0.53
CA PRO A 198 12.29 40.65 -0.08
C PRO A 198 12.65 41.68 -1.16
N ASP A 199 11.69 42.56 -1.47
CA ASP A 199 11.88 43.64 -2.44
C ASP A 199 13.21 44.35 -2.17
N PRO A 200 14.00 44.66 -3.21
CA PRO A 200 15.27 45.33 -3.02
C PRO A 200 15.01 46.66 -2.32
N VAL A 201 15.52 46.76 -1.08
CA VAL A 201 15.47 47.99 -0.28
C VAL A 201 16.15 49.08 -1.10
N MET A 202 15.34 50.00 -1.65
CA MET A 202 15.81 51.25 -2.23
C MET A 202 16.50 52.03 -1.11
N GLN A 203 17.83 51.94 -1.05
CA GLN A 203 18.64 52.85 -0.27
C GLN A 203 18.51 54.23 -0.88
N SER A 204 17.69 55.08 -0.27
CA SER A 204 17.73 56.52 -0.46
C SER A 204 19.11 57.03 -0.02
N PRO A 205 19.90 57.69 -0.88
CA PRO A 205 21.06 58.43 -0.40
C PRO A 205 20.57 59.78 0.10
N GLU A 206 20.53 59.94 1.43
CA GLU A 206 20.53 61.26 2.04
C GLU A 206 21.88 61.94 1.82
N GLY A 207 21.83 63.17 1.31
CA GLY A 207 22.79 64.22 1.62
C GLY A 207 23.91 64.46 0.62
N ASP A 208 23.75 65.51 -0.20
CA ASP A 208 24.79 66.56 -0.21
C ASP A 208 24.21 67.93 -0.60
N TRP A 209 24.46 68.90 0.26
CA TRP A 209 24.04 70.29 0.16
C TRP A 209 25.20 71.10 -0.40
N LYS A 210 25.18 71.52 -1.66
CA LYS A 210 26.02 72.66 -2.11
C LYS A 210 25.30 73.49 -3.17
N ILE A 211 24.81 74.64 -2.72
CA ILE A 211 24.54 75.81 -3.55
C ILE A 211 25.79 76.70 -3.44
N VAL A 212 26.40 77.05 -4.56
CA VAL A 212 27.35 78.17 -4.68
C VAL A 212 27.21 78.75 -6.10
N PRO A 213 27.54 80.05 -6.29
CA PRO A 213 26.68 81.10 -6.83
C PRO A 213 26.50 81.06 -8.36
#